data_AF-A0A1B6H5J8-F1
#
_entry.id   AF-A0A1B6H5J8-F1
#
_cell.length_a   1.000
_cell.length_b   1.000
_cell.length_c   1.000
_cell.angle_alpha   90.00
_cell.angle_beta   90.00
_cell.angle_gamma   90.00
#
_symmetry.space_group_name_H-M   'P 1'
#
loop_
_entity.id
_entity.type
_entity.pdbx_description
1 polymer ?
#
loop_
_entity_poly.entity_id
_entity_poly.type
_entity_poly.pdbx_seq_one_letter_code
_entity_poly.pdbx_strand_id
1 'polypeptide(L)'
;KTPTKQISIIGTMIRTYWITLVSAALLKILSDVFILLNPHLLQLIIKFVENKDYMWKGILYASGMFIATQLQTFCLHNFTNMMYGLGVNWRTAIMSAIYKKALRISSSARKTRSFGEIVNVMAVDA
;
A
#
# COMPACT_ATOMS: atom_id res chain seq x y z
N LYS A 1 -19.33 4.78 -37.14
CA LYS A 1 -18.75 5.30 -35.87
C LYS A 1 -18.68 4.14 -34.90
N THR A 2 -17.50 3.55 -34.69
CA THR A 2 -17.32 2.46 -33.73
C THR A 2 -17.43 3.02 -32.30
N PRO A 3 -18.10 2.34 -31.36
CA PRO A 3 -18.28 2.84 -30.01
C PRO A 3 -16.92 2.85 -29.31
N THR A 4 -16.44 4.04 -28.94
CA THR A 4 -15.22 4.20 -28.16
C THR A 4 -15.46 3.64 -26.75
N LYS A 5 -14.95 2.43 -26.51
CA LYS A 5 -14.94 1.80 -25.18
C LYS A 5 -14.25 2.75 -24.20
N GLN A 6 -14.94 3.16 -23.14
CA GLN A 6 -14.32 3.97 -22.08
C GLN A 6 -13.17 3.16 -21.46
N ILE A 7 -11.94 3.63 -21.65
CA ILE A 7 -10.75 2.97 -21.10
C ILE A 7 -10.59 3.47 -19.67
N SER A 8 -10.73 2.57 -18.70
CA SER A 8 -10.42 2.88 -17.30
C SER A 8 -8.91 2.96 -17.11
N ILE A 9 -8.42 4.13 -16.71
CA ILE A 9 -7.00 4.34 -16.36
C ILE A 9 -6.65 3.48 -15.15
N ILE A 10 -7.51 3.49 -14.11
CA ILE A 10 -7.33 2.72 -12.88
C ILE A 10 -7.22 1.22 -13.20
N GLY A 11 -8.11 0.69 -14.03
CA GLY A 11 -8.07 -0.72 -14.41
C GLY A 11 -6.78 -1.12 -15.13
N THR A 12 -6.28 -0.24 -16.01
CA THR A 12 -5.01 -0.46 -16.74
C THR A 12 -3.83 -0.46 -15.77
N MET A 13 -3.82 0.50 -14.86
CA MET A 13 -2.77 0.65 -13.86
C MET A 13 -2.71 -0.53 -12.87
N ILE A 14 -3.86 -1.01 -12.39
CA ILE A 14 -3.94 -2.21 -11.54
C ILE A 14 -3.43 -3.42 -12.30
N ARG A 15 -3.81 -3.58 -13.58
CA ARG A 15 -3.36 -4.69 -14.41
C ARG A 15 -1.85 -4.66 -14.67
N THR A 16 -1.22 -3.49 -14.72
CA THR A 16 0.24 -3.37 -14.88
C THR A 16 1.00 -3.76 -13.61
N TYR A 17 0.51 -3.36 -12.43
CA TYR A 17 1.20 -3.57 -11.15
C TYR A 17 0.62 -4.69 -10.28
N TRP A 18 -0.15 -5.61 -10.88
CA TRP A 18 -0.91 -6.62 -10.15
C TRP A 18 -0.04 -7.53 -9.27
N ILE A 19 1.15 -7.92 -9.73
CA ILE A 19 2.07 -8.80 -8.98
C ILE A 19 2.49 -8.11 -7.68
N THR A 20 2.88 -6.85 -7.78
CA THR A 20 3.32 -6.04 -6.63
C THR A 20 2.17 -5.75 -5.66
N LEU A 21 0.95 -5.58 -6.17
CA LEU A 21 -0.25 -5.44 -5.33
C LEU A 21 -0.58 -6.73 -4.58
N VAL A 22 -0.49 -7.88 -5.25
CA VAL A 22 -0.73 -9.19 -4.62
C VAL A 22 0.33 -9.48 -3.56
N SER A 23 1.62 -9.26 -3.86
CA SER A 23 2.68 -9.45 -2.86
C SER A 23 2.52 -8.50 -1.66
N ALA A 24 2.06 -7.26 -1.89
CA ALA A 24 1.79 -6.30 -0.81
C ALA A 24 0.63 -6.78 0.06
N ALA A 25 -0.45 -7.24 -0.56
CA ALA A 25 -1.60 -7.77 0.13
C ALA A 25 -1.22 -8.98 0.99
N LEU A 26 -0.40 -9.91 0.48
CA LEU A 26 0.08 -11.06 1.25
C LEU A 26 0.91 -10.63 2.47
N LEU A 27 1.85 -9.70 2.31
CA LEU A 27 2.64 -9.17 3.42
C LEU A 27 1.77 -8.46 4.48
N LYS A 28 0.74 -7.74 4.02
CA LYS A 28 -0.20 -7.05 4.90
C LYS A 28 -1.03 -8.05 5.71
N ILE A 29 -1.60 -9.07 5.06
CA ILE A 29 -2.35 -10.14 5.72
C ILE A 29 -1.47 -10.85 6.77
N LEU A 30 -0.22 -11.14 6.44
CA LEU A 30 0.70 -11.77 7.38
C LEU A 30 0.96 -10.87 8.62
N SER A 31 1.16 -9.57 8.40
CA SER A 31 1.28 -8.59 9.50
C SER A 31 0.02 -8.54 10.37
N ASP A 32 -1.16 -8.64 9.76
CA ASP A 32 -2.44 -8.64 10.47
C ASP A 32 -2.66 -9.96 11.24
N VAL A 33 -2.14 -11.10 10.78
CA VAL A 33 -2.14 -12.32 11.61
C VAL A 33 -1.31 -12.12 12.88
N PHE A 34 -0.13 -11.51 12.78
CA PHE A 34 0.68 -11.21 13.96
C PHE A 34 0.04 -10.18 14.90
N ILE A 35 -0.74 -9.21 14.38
CA ILE A 35 -1.47 -8.27 15.26
C ILE A 35 -2.52 -9.01 16.09
N LEU A 36 -3.20 -10.00 15.50
CA LEU A 36 -4.24 -10.78 16.16
C LEU A 36 -3.69 -11.82 17.13
N LEU A 37 -2.47 -12.30 16.90
CA LEU A 37 -1.79 -13.23 17.82
C LEU A 37 -1.40 -12.55 19.15
N ASN A 38 -1.05 -11.26 19.13
CA ASN A 38 -0.65 -10.53 20.33
C ASN A 38 -1.69 -10.51 21.46
N PRO A 39 -2.97 -10.16 21.24
CA PRO A 39 -3.98 -10.19 22.31
C PRO A 39 -4.24 -11.60 22.83
N HIS A 40 -4.08 -12.65 22.02
CA HIS A 40 -4.17 -14.04 22.49
C HIS A 40 -3.01 -14.40 23.44
N LEU A 41 -1.78 -14.03 23.09
CA LEU A 41 -0.62 -14.23 23.96
C LEU A 41 -0.76 -13.43 25.27
N LEU A 42 -1.29 -12.21 25.19
CA LEU A 42 -1.55 -11.38 26.37
C LEU A 42 -2.56 -12.06 27.31
N GLN A 43 -3.64 -12.66 26.78
CA GLN A 43 -4.59 -13.42 27.60
C GLN A 43 -3.94 -14.62 28.30
N LEU A 44 -3.00 -15.32 27.63
CA LEU A 44 -2.25 -16.42 28.23
C LEU A 44 -1.33 -15.93 29.36
N ILE A 45 -0.72 -14.75 29.23
CA ILE A 45 0.06 -14.13 30.30
C ILE A 45 -0.83 -13.76 31.49
N ILE A 46 -2.02 -13.19 31.27
CA ILE A 46 -2.96 -12.86 32.35
C ILE A 46 -3.34 -14.14 33.12
N LYS A 47 -3.69 -15.22 32.40
CA LYS A 47 -3.99 -16.53 33.02
C LYS A 47 -2.80 -17.13 33.76
N PHE A 48 -1.59 -16.94 33.25
CA PHE A 48 -0.36 -17.38 33.91
C PHE A 48 -0.15 -16.68 35.25
N VAL A 49 -0.39 -15.36 35.30
CA VAL A 49 -0.26 -14.55 36.52
C VAL A 49 -1.29 -14.98 37.57
N GLU A 50 -2.51 -15.30 37.16
CA GLU A 50 -3.58 -15.74 38.06
C GLU A 50 -3.29 -17.13 38.68
N ASN A 51 -2.81 -18.09 37.88
CA ASN A 51 -2.64 -19.48 38.32
C ASN A 51 -1.26 -19.81 38.92
N LYS A 52 -0.31 -18.85 38.94
CA LYS A 52 1.08 -19.03 39.41
C LYS A 52 1.75 -20.30 38.86
N ASP A 53 1.60 -20.49 37.55
CA ASP A 53 2.16 -21.62 36.81
C ASP A 53 3.71 -21.55 36.75
N TYR A 54 4.36 -22.57 36.18
CA TYR A 54 5.84 -22.60 36.11
C TYR A 54 6.44 -21.41 35.34
N MET A 55 7.47 -20.76 35.89
CA MET A 55 8.09 -19.53 35.37
C MET A 55 8.52 -19.59 33.89
N TRP A 56 8.93 -20.77 33.41
CA TRP A 56 9.34 -20.95 32.00
C TRP A 56 8.20 -20.68 31.01
N LYS A 57 6.94 -20.93 31.39
CA LYS A 57 5.77 -20.65 30.53
C LYS A 57 5.59 -19.15 30.32
N GLY A 58 5.71 -18.36 31.39
CA GLY A 58 5.64 -16.90 31.33
C GLY A 58 6.74 -16.30 30.45
N ILE A 59 7.97 -16.80 30.60
CA ILE A 59 9.11 -16.40 29.75
C ILE A 59 8.82 -16.73 28.28
N LEU A 60 8.31 -17.93 27.99
CA LEU A 60 7.97 -18.37 26.63
C LEU A 60 6.90 -17.48 25.98
N TYR A 61 5.83 -17.13 26.71
CA TYR A 61 4.78 -16.25 26.20
C TYR A 61 5.29 -14.83 25.95
N ALA A 62 6.08 -14.27 26.87
CA ALA A 62 6.66 -12.93 26.73
C ALA A 62 7.65 -12.87 25.55
N SER A 63 8.52 -13.88 25.41
CA SER A 63 9.43 -13.97 24.25
C SER A 63 8.65 -14.15 22.94
N GLY A 64 7.56 -14.91 22.96
CA GLY A 64 6.67 -15.07 21.81
C GLY A 64 6.03 -13.75 21.38
N MET A 65 5.56 -12.93 22.32
CA MET A 65 5.03 -11.59 22.02
C MET A 65 6.09 -10.67 21.41
N PHE A 66 7.30 -10.69 21.99
CA PHE A 66 8.42 -9.91 21.44
C PHE A 66 8.71 -10.31 19.99
N ILE A 67 8.89 -11.61 19.71
CA ILE A 67 9.17 -12.09 18.35
C ILE A 67 8.01 -11.75 17.40
N ALA A 68 6.76 -11.95 17.82
CA ALA A 68 5.59 -11.64 17.01
C ALA A 68 5.52 -10.15 16.64
N THR A 69 5.78 -9.23 17.59
CA THR A 69 5.80 -7.78 17.29
C THR A 69 6.95 -7.38 16.36
N GLN A 70 8.12 -8.00 16.50
CA GLN A 70 9.25 -7.74 15.60
C GLN A 70 8.94 -8.20 14.16
N LEU A 71 8.41 -9.42 13.99
CA LEU A 71 8.02 -9.95 12.69
C LEU A 71 6.89 -9.11 12.06
N GLN A 72 5.89 -8.73 12.85
CA GLN A 72 4.83 -7.83 12.43
C GLN A 72 5.39 -6.52 11.86
N THR A 73 6.28 -5.87 12.61
CA THR A 73 6.89 -4.58 12.23
C THR A 73 7.70 -4.71 10.95
N PHE A 74 8.48 -5.79 10.82
CA PHE A 74 9.24 -6.06 9.61
C PHE A 74 8.32 -6.25 8.39
N CYS A 75 7.25 -7.03 8.52
CA CYS A 75 6.26 -7.23 7.45
C CYS A 75 5.58 -5.91 7.06
N LEU A 76 5.16 -5.12 8.05
CA LEU A 76 4.52 -3.83 7.83
C LEU A 76 5.45 -2.84 7.13
N HIS A 77 6.72 -2.79 7.52
CA HIS A 77 7.70 -1.92 6.89
C HIS A 77 7.94 -2.31 5.43
N ASN A 78 8.11 -3.60 5.14
CA ASN A 78 8.25 -4.09 3.76
C ASN A 78 7.01 -3.78 2.90
N PHE A 79 5.81 -4.01 3.45
CA PHE A 79 4.56 -3.60 2.81
C PHE A 79 4.55 -2.09 2.48
N THR A 80 4.90 -1.27 3.47
CA THR A 80 4.87 0.19 3.36
C THR A 80 5.86 0.69 2.31
N ASN A 81 7.10 0.19 2.31
CA ASN A 81 8.10 0.52 1.30
C ASN A 81 7.64 0.16 -0.11
N MET A 82 7.03 -1.02 -0.27
CA MET A 82 6.53 -1.47 -1.57
C MET A 82 5.35 -0.61 -2.06
N MET A 83 4.45 -0.22 -1.16
CA MET A 83 3.33 0.68 -1.48
C MET A 83 3.79 2.10 -1.80
N TYR A 84 4.78 2.64 -1.09
CA TYR A 84 5.38 3.93 -1.43
C TYR A 84 6.02 3.90 -2.82
N GLY A 85 6.82 2.88 -3.11
CA GLY A 85 7.42 2.70 -4.44
C GLY A 85 6.36 2.59 -5.55
N LEU A 86 5.29 1.84 -5.31
CA LEU A 86 4.16 1.77 -6.24
C LEU A 86 3.46 3.11 -6.44
N GLY A 87 3.24 3.89 -5.37
CA GLY A 87 2.65 5.21 -5.43
C GLY A 87 3.46 6.18 -6.29
N VAL A 88 4.78 6.21 -6.10
CA VAL A 88 5.70 7.01 -6.93
C VAL A 88 5.64 6.59 -8.39
N ASN A 89 5.66 5.28 -8.67
CA ASN A 89 5.56 4.76 -10.03
C ASN A 89 4.23 5.14 -10.70
N TRP A 90 3.12 5.06 -9.96
CA TRP A 90 1.79 5.49 -10.41
C TRP A 90 1.78 6.97 -10.78
N ARG A 91 2.25 7.83 -9.88
CA ARG A 91 2.34 9.27 -10.09
C ARG A 91 3.17 9.60 -11.33
N THR A 92 4.37 9.03 -11.43
CA THR A 92 5.26 9.28 -12.59
C THR A 92 4.65 8.80 -13.91
N ALA A 93 3.97 7.65 -13.92
CA ALA A 93 3.29 7.14 -15.11
C ALA A 93 2.15 8.05 -15.57
N ILE A 94 1.31 8.51 -14.63
CA ILE A 94 0.20 9.44 -14.89
C ILE A 94 0.76 10.76 -15.43
N MET A 95 1.74 11.35 -14.74
CA MET A 95 2.36 12.60 -15.15
C MET A 95 2.96 12.48 -16.56
N SER A 96 3.72 11.42 -16.84
CA SER A 96 4.29 11.18 -18.18
C SER A 96 3.21 11.10 -19.27
N ALA A 97 2.10 10.40 -19.00
CA ALA A 97 0.99 10.28 -19.93
C ALA A 97 0.30 11.64 -20.18
N ILE A 98 0.07 12.43 -19.13
CA ILE A 98 -0.53 13.77 -19.24
C ILE A 98 0.40 14.71 -20.02
N TYR A 99 1.71 14.75 -19.71
CA TYR A 99 2.68 15.57 -20.44
C TYR A 99 2.71 15.25 -21.93
N LYS A 100 2.78 13.95 -22.30
CA LYS A 100 2.73 13.51 -23.70
C LYS A 100 1.46 13.95 -24.41
N LYS A 101 0.31 13.89 -23.71
CA LYS A 101 -0.98 14.34 -24.26
C LYS A 101 -1.01 15.86 -24.42
N ALA A 102 -0.56 16.61 -23.42
CA ALA A 102 -0.57 18.06 -23.39
C ALA A 102 0.29 18.67 -24.52
N LEU A 103 1.43 18.05 -24.84
CA LEU A 103 2.29 18.46 -25.97
C LEU A 103 1.67 18.20 -27.36
N ARG A 104 0.73 17.24 -27.47
CA ARG A 104 0.08 16.85 -28.74
C ARG A 104 -1.32 17.46 -28.92
N ILE A 105 -1.78 18.31 -27.99
CA ILE A 105 -3.11 18.95 -28.07
C ILE A 105 -3.14 20.01 -29.17
N SER A 106 -4.18 19.95 -30.01
CA SER A 106 -4.44 20.89 -31.12
C SER A 106 -4.78 22.30 -30.61
N SER A 107 -4.58 23.31 -31.45
CA SER A 107 -4.84 24.73 -31.12
C SER A 107 -6.29 25.00 -30.70
N SER A 108 -7.27 24.29 -31.27
CA SER A 108 -8.69 24.37 -30.88
C SER A 108 -8.93 23.86 -29.46
N ALA A 109 -8.38 22.70 -29.11
CA ALA A 109 -8.51 22.13 -27.75
C ALA A 109 -7.72 22.91 -26.70
N ARG A 110 -6.64 23.61 -27.10
CA ARG A 110 -5.85 24.50 -26.24
C ARG A 110 -6.60 25.74 -25.75
N LYS A 111 -7.71 26.12 -26.40
CA LYS A 111 -8.59 27.22 -25.96
C LYS A 111 -9.41 26.87 -24.71
N THR A 112 -9.60 25.58 -24.42
CA THR A 112 -10.41 25.10 -23.28
C THR A 112 -9.58 24.88 -22.01
N ARG A 113 -8.36 24.36 -22.16
CA ARG A 113 -7.38 24.16 -21.08
C ARG A 113 -6.00 24.46 -21.66
N SER A 114 -5.32 25.47 -21.14
CA SER A 114 -3.97 25.78 -21.57
C SER A 114 -2.96 24.77 -21.01
N PHE A 115 -1.79 24.65 -21.64
CA PHE A 115 -0.71 23.82 -21.11
C PHE A 115 -0.30 24.25 -19.69
N GLY A 116 -0.27 25.57 -19.44
CA GLY A 116 0.07 26.13 -18.12
C GLY A 116 -0.95 25.77 -17.04
N GLU A 117 -2.25 25.76 -17.37
CA GLU A 117 -3.30 25.31 -16.42
C GLU A 117 -3.17 23.81 -16.10
N ILE A 118 -2.84 22.97 -17.10
CA ILE A 118 -2.63 21.53 -16.89
C ILE A 118 -1.43 21.29 -15.98
N VAL A 119 -0.31 22.01 -16.21
CA VAL A 119 0.87 21.91 -15.35
C VAL A 119 0.60 22.46 -13.95
N ASN A 120 -0.17 23.54 -13.82
CA ASN A 120 -0.54 24.10 -12.52
C ASN A 120 -1.36 23.10 -11.69
N VAL A 121 -2.36 22.46 -12.30
CA VAL A 121 -3.12 21.39 -11.64
C VAL A 121 -2.20 20.23 -11.26
N MET A 122 -1.32 19.78 -12.16
CA MET A 122 -0.36 18.72 -11.85
C MET A 122 0.67 19.08 -10.78
N ALA A 123 0.97 20.36 -10.56
CA ALA A 123 1.92 20.83 -9.54
C ALA A 123 1.27 20.96 -8.16
N VAL A 124 -0.03 21.26 -8.12
CA VAL A 124 -0.81 21.37 -6.88
C VAL A 124 -1.32 19.99 -6.41
N ASP A 125 -1.82 19.18 -7.33
CA ASP A 125 -2.33 17.82 -7.05
C ASP A 125 -1.20 16.76 -7.00
N ALA A 126 0.05 17.23 -7.04
CA ALA A 126 1.26 16.42 -7.18
C ALA A 126 1.56 15.62 -5.92
#